data_AF-A0A257SGD6-F1
#
_entry.id   AF-A0A257SGD6-F1
#
_cell.length_a   1.000
_cell.length_b   1.000
_cell.length_c   1.000
_cell.angle_alpha   90.00
_cell.angle_beta   90.00
_cell.angle_gamma   90.00
#
_symmetry.space_group_name_H-M   'P 1'
#
loop_
_entity.id
_entity.type
_entity.pdbx_description
1 polymer ?
#
loop_
_entity_poly.entity_id
_entity_poly.type
_entity_poly.pdbx_seq_one_letter_code
_entity_poly.pdbx_strand_id
1 'polypeptide(L)'
;SDTDFVEVLTEIDIQTPIPEIVQQIRTGRHFLFVGCRFNDQLQRNFARQIMKRSSDRHWALIKAPLTRNEARFVREQGIQVLQMPSGVLLGGPAVAKAG
;
A
#
# COMPACT_ATOMS: atom_id res chain seq x y z
N SER A 1 11.83 11.42 10.20
CA SER A 1 12.83 11.96 9.26
C SER A 1 12.80 11.12 8.00
N ASP A 2 13.06 11.68 6.81
CA ASP A 2 13.19 10.87 5.58
C ASP A 2 14.28 9.78 5.74
N THR A 3 15.26 10.02 6.60
CA THR A 3 16.28 9.04 7.03
C THR A 3 15.69 7.79 7.66
N ASP A 4 14.67 7.89 8.52
CA ASP A 4 14.07 6.73 9.20
C ASP A 4 13.33 5.83 8.19
N PHE A 5 12.73 6.45 7.17
CA PHE A 5 12.06 5.73 6.08
C PHE A 5 13.04 5.09 5.11
N VAL A 6 14.14 5.79 4.80
CA VAL A 6 15.23 5.23 4.01
C VAL A 6 15.85 4.06 4.76
N GLU A 7 16.10 4.18 6.06
CA GLU A 7 16.62 3.11 6.92
C GLU A 7 15.73 1.86 6.87
N VAL A 8 14.43 2.00 7.10
CA VAL A 8 13.45 0.89 6.99
C VAL A 8 13.41 0.30 5.57
N LEU A 9 13.52 1.13 4.53
CA LEU A 9 13.58 0.65 3.15
C LEU A 9 14.87 -0.11 2.87
N THR A 10 16.00 0.38 3.36
CA THR A 10 17.26 -0.35 3.30
C THR A 10 17.19 -1.61 4.15
N GLU A 11 16.55 -1.66 5.30
CA GLU A 11 16.37 -2.91 6.04
C GLU A 11 15.53 -3.92 5.25
N ILE A 12 14.46 -3.47 4.59
CA ILE A 12 13.65 -4.33 3.70
C ILE A 12 14.46 -4.84 2.50
N ASP A 13 15.39 -4.02 1.97
CA ASP A 13 16.16 -4.33 0.75
C ASP A 13 17.50 -5.05 1.04
N ILE A 14 18.14 -4.77 2.19
CA ILE A 14 19.45 -5.29 2.65
C ILE A 14 19.29 -6.56 3.50
N GLN A 15 18.12 -6.83 4.10
CA GLN A 15 17.97 -8.05 4.87
C GLN A 15 18.26 -9.29 4.03
N THR A 16 18.83 -10.29 4.72
CA THR A 16 18.93 -11.67 4.28
C THR A 16 17.64 -12.02 3.52
N PRO A 17 17.72 -12.60 2.30
CA PRO A 17 16.55 -12.80 1.45
C PRO A 17 15.39 -13.34 2.29
N ILE A 18 14.23 -12.66 2.21
CA ILE A 18 13.01 -13.03 2.96
C ILE A 18 12.94 -14.54 3.03
N PRO A 19 12.89 -15.17 4.23
CA PRO A 19 12.98 -16.61 4.35
C PRO A 19 12.01 -17.31 3.39
N GLU A 20 12.43 -18.41 2.76
CA GLU A 20 11.66 -19.07 1.70
C GLU A 20 10.23 -19.40 2.14
N ILE A 21 10.05 -19.83 3.39
CA ILE A 21 8.74 -20.06 4.00
C ILE A 21 7.84 -18.82 3.98
N VAL A 22 8.39 -17.64 4.22
CA VAL A 22 7.65 -16.38 4.16
C VAL A 22 7.31 -16.02 2.71
N GLN A 23 8.20 -16.30 1.75
CA GLN A 23 7.89 -16.11 0.33
C GLN A 23 6.73 -17.00 -0.14
N GLN A 24 6.73 -18.26 0.30
CA GLN A 24 5.65 -19.22 0.01
C GLN A 24 4.32 -18.74 0.60
N ILE A 25 4.31 -18.29 1.88
CA ILE A 25 3.10 -17.77 2.54
C ILE A 25 2.53 -16.55 1.80
N ARG A 26 3.41 -15.69 1.27
CA ARG A 26 3.02 -14.45 0.57
C ARG A 26 2.51 -14.69 -0.84
N THR A 27 2.81 -15.83 -1.44
CA THR A 27 2.40 -16.15 -2.81
C THR A 27 0.87 -16.11 -2.91
N GLY A 28 0.36 -15.33 -3.87
CA GLY A 28 -1.07 -15.12 -4.06
C GLY A 28 -1.77 -14.27 -2.99
N ARG A 29 -1.05 -13.75 -1.98
CA ARG A 29 -1.64 -12.87 -0.97
C ARG A 29 -1.75 -11.44 -1.46
N HIS A 30 -2.83 -10.81 -1.04
CA HIS A 30 -3.10 -9.41 -1.33
C HIS A 30 -2.64 -8.52 -0.18
N PHE A 31 -2.50 -7.23 -0.46
CA PHE A 31 -2.13 -6.22 0.52
C PHE A 31 -3.16 -5.09 0.50
N LEU A 32 -3.42 -4.56 1.69
CA LEU A 32 -4.20 -3.34 1.89
C LEU A 32 -3.27 -2.26 2.43
N PHE A 33 -3.06 -1.22 1.64
CA PHE A 33 -2.29 -0.04 2.05
C PHE A 33 -3.21 0.96 2.74
N VAL A 34 -2.89 1.28 4.00
CA VAL A 34 -3.62 2.28 4.79
C VAL A 34 -2.68 3.43 5.10
N GLY A 35 -3.11 4.66 4.83
CA GLY A 35 -2.29 5.86 5.04
C GLY A 35 -1.25 6.12 3.95
N CYS A 36 -1.07 5.21 2.97
CA CYS A 36 -0.19 5.43 1.83
C CYS A 36 -0.96 6.09 0.68
N ARG A 37 -0.50 7.27 0.23
CA ARG A 37 -1.07 8.00 -0.90
C ARG A 37 -0.31 7.78 -2.20
N PHE A 38 0.94 7.35 -2.12
CA PHE A 38 1.86 7.18 -3.26
C PHE A 38 2.15 8.48 -4.01
N ASN A 39 2.11 9.59 -3.29
CA ASN A 39 2.39 10.94 -3.80
C ASN A 39 3.89 11.22 -3.94
N ASP A 40 4.73 10.54 -3.15
CA ASP A 40 6.19 10.62 -3.24
C ASP A 40 6.82 9.32 -3.79
N GLN A 41 8.09 9.41 -4.20
CA GLN A 41 8.83 8.28 -4.76
C GLN A 41 9.12 7.20 -3.73
N LEU A 42 9.25 7.59 -2.45
CA LEU A 42 9.62 6.70 -1.36
C LEU A 42 8.49 5.71 -1.06
N GLN A 43 7.25 6.20 -0.90
CA GLN A 43 6.04 5.37 -0.74
C GLN A 43 5.82 4.44 -1.94
N ARG A 44 6.16 4.89 -3.15
CA ARG A 44 6.05 4.05 -4.35
C ARG A 44 7.06 2.91 -4.35
N ASN A 45 8.31 3.20 -3.97
CA ASN A 45 9.36 2.19 -3.85
C ASN A 45 9.02 1.19 -2.75
N PHE A 46 8.55 1.68 -1.59
CA PHE A 46 8.04 0.84 -0.51
C PHE A 46 6.95 -0.11 -1.00
N ALA A 47 5.90 0.42 -1.63
CA ALA A 47 4.79 -0.39 -2.14
C ALA A 47 5.28 -1.47 -3.10
N ARG A 48 6.14 -1.13 -4.07
CA ARG A 48 6.72 -2.08 -5.02
C ARG A 48 7.46 -3.22 -4.30
N GLN A 49 8.25 -2.89 -3.29
CA GLN A 49 8.99 -3.90 -2.53
C GLN A 49 8.04 -4.82 -1.75
N ILE A 50 7.02 -4.27 -1.10
CA ILE A 50 6.02 -5.06 -0.39
C ILE A 50 5.22 -5.96 -1.34
N MET A 51 4.88 -5.51 -2.54
CA MET A 51 4.08 -6.31 -3.49
C MET A 51 4.88 -7.42 -4.20
N LYS A 52 6.22 -7.40 -4.15
CA LYS A 52 7.03 -8.46 -4.78
C LYS A 52 6.65 -9.83 -4.23
N ARG A 53 6.58 -10.81 -5.14
CA ARG A 53 6.28 -12.22 -4.83
C ARG A 53 4.95 -12.39 -4.06
N SER A 54 3.96 -11.55 -4.39
CA SER A 54 2.60 -11.62 -3.86
C SER A 54 1.57 -11.68 -4.99
N SER A 55 0.30 -11.37 -4.74
CA SER A 55 -0.73 -11.27 -5.78
C SER A 55 -0.43 -10.14 -6.79
N ASP A 56 -1.14 -10.16 -7.91
CA ASP A 56 -1.25 -9.10 -8.92
C ASP A 56 -2.25 -8.00 -8.56
N ARG A 57 -3.06 -8.20 -7.50
CA ARG A 57 -4.11 -7.29 -7.07
C ARG A 57 -3.97 -6.90 -5.61
N HIS A 58 -4.10 -5.60 -5.35
CA HIS A 58 -4.02 -5.00 -4.03
C HIS A 58 -5.07 -3.90 -3.84
N TRP A 59 -5.17 -3.37 -2.62
CA TRP A 59 -6.07 -2.28 -2.28
C TRP A 59 -5.34 -1.16 -1.56
N ALA A 60 -5.84 0.06 -1.72
CA ALA A 60 -5.38 1.20 -0.94
C ALA A 60 -6.56 2.05 -0.48
N LEU A 61 -6.52 2.48 0.78
CA LEU A 61 -7.46 3.44 1.32
C LEU A 61 -6.93 4.86 1.10
N ILE A 62 -7.44 5.54 0.08
CA ILE A 62 -6.98 6.90 -0.30
C ILE A 62 -8.17 7.84 -0.38
N LYS A 63 -8.07 8.97 0.33
CA LYS A 63 -9.07 10.04 0.27
C LYS A 63 -9.01 10.75 -1.10
N ALA A 64 -10.13 10.76 -1.81
CA ALA A 64 -10.30 11.52 -3.06
C ALA A 64 -10.15 13.05 -2.87
N PRO A 65 -9.83 13.79 -3.96
CA PRO A 65 -9.53 13.30 -5.30
C PRO A 65 -8.09 12.78 -5.43
N LEU A 66 -7.85 11.83 -6.34
CA LEU A 66 -6.50 11.42 -6.73
C LEU A 66 -5.94 12.37 -7.78
N THR A 67 -4.65 12.66 -7.73
CA THR A 67 -3.95 13.34 -8.81
C THR A 67 -3.75 12.39 -10.00
N ARG A 68 -3.44 12.94 -11.19
CA ARG A 68 -3.15 12.14 -12.39
C ARG A 68 -2.03 11.12 -12.17
N ASN A 69 -0.99 11.49 -11.43
CA ASN A 69 0.16 10.63 -11.16
C ASN A 69 -0.17 9.53 -10.15
N GLU A 70 -0.93 9.85 -9.10
CA GLU A 70 -1.43 8.87 -8.14
C GLU A 70 -2.32 7.84 -8.85
N ALA A 71 -3.27 8.31 -9.66
CA ALA A 71 -4.18 7.45 -10.42
C ALA A 71 -3.47 6.57 -11.47
N ARG A 72 -2.37 7.06 -12.05
CA ARG A 72 -1.50 6.26 -12.92
C ARG A 72 -0.81 5.16 -12.13
N PHE A 73 -0.16 5.51 -11.02
CA PHE A 73 0.59 4.55 -10.21
C PHE A 73 -0.30 3.42 -9.67
N VAL A 74 -1.45 3.73 -9.08
CA VAL A 74 -2.35 2.70 -8.53
C VAL A 74 -2.82 1.73 -9.62
N ARG A 75 -3.09 2.23 -10.83
CA ARG A 75 -3.49 1.39 -11.97
C ARG A 75 -2.36 0.49 -12.45
N GLU A 76 -1.15 1.04 -12.61
CA GLU A 76 0.03 0.30 -13.06
C GLU A 76 0.42 -0.82 -12.09
N GLN A 77 0.18 -0.63 -10.79
CA GLN A 77 0.53 -1.59 -9.76
C GLN A 77 -0.62 -2.54 -9.37
N GLY A 78 -1.76 -2.52 -10.07
CA GLY A 78 -2.92 -3.37 -9.74
C GLY A 78 -3.59 -3.03 -8.39
N ILE A 79 -3.46 -1.79 -7.94
CA ILE A 79 -4.01 -1.29 -6.68
C ILE A 79 -5.38 -0.66 -6.93
N GLN A 80 -6.42 -1.23 -6.30
CA GLN A 80 -7.76 -0.65 -6.29
C GLN A 80 -7.92 0.33 -5.13
N VAL A 81 -8.42 1.54 -5.43
CA VAL A 81 -8.63 2.55 -4.40
C VAL A 81 -10.01 2.39 -3.77
N LEU A 82 -10.03 2.18 -2.46
CA LEU A 82 -11.25 2.15 -1.66
C LEU A 82 -11.63 3.59 -1.28
N GLN A 83 -12.79 4.04 -1.75
CA GLN A 83 -13.37 5.35 -1.41
C GLN A 83 -14.33 5.19 -0.23
N MET A 84 -13.79 4.92 0.96
CA MET A 84 -14.57 4.85 2.20
C MET A 84 -13.86 5.59 3.33
N PRO A 85 -14.58 6.09 4.35
CA PRO A 85 -13.94 6.66 5.53
C PRO A 85 -13.14 5.58 6.28
N SER A 86 -11.93 5.89 6.72
CA SER A 86 -11.07 4.96 7.48
C SER A 86 -11.72 4.43 8.75
N GLY A 87 -12.59 5.24 9.38
CA GLY A 87 -13.39 4.81 10.52
C GLY A 87 -14.23 3.57 10.22
N VAL A 88 -14.83 3.48 9.03
CA VAL A 88 -15.65 2.33 8.61
C VAL A 88 -14.82 1.06 8.46
N LEU A 89 -13.63 1.20 7.88
CA LEU A 89 -12.71 0.07 7.68
C LEU A 89 -12.22 -0.51 9.01
N LEU A 90 -12.01 0.34 10.01
CA LEU A 90 -11.48 -0.04 11.34
C LEU A 90 -12.58 -0.44 12.33
N GLY A 91 -13.82 -0.64 11.88
CA GLY A 91 -14.95 -1.02 12.73
C GLY A 91 -15.58 0.13 13.52
N GLY A 92 -15.19 1.37 13.24
CA GLY A 92 -15.89 2.57 13.73
C GLY A 92 -17.22 2.78 12.98
N PRO A 93 -18.17 3.51 13.59
CA PRO A 93 -19.48 3.72 12.99
C PRO A 93 -19.34 4.39 11.63
N ALA A 94 -20.04 3.84 10.63
CA ALA A 94 -20.22 4.49 9.34
C ALA A 94 -21.05 5.76 9.55
N VAL A 95 -20.36 6.90 9.67
CA VAL A 95 -21.02 8.20 9.60
C VAL A 95 -21.42 8.40 8.14
N ALA A 96 -22.60 7.87 7.80
CA ALA A 96 -23.32 8.25 6.60
C ALA A 96 -23.58 9.75 6.70
N LYS A 97 -22.95 10.55 5.82
CA LYS A 97 -23.37 11.93 5.65
C LYS A 97 -24.71 11.90 4.91
N ALA A 98 -25.77 12.25 5.62
CA ALA A 98 -27.00 12.73 5.00
C ALA A 98 -26.70 14.11 4.37
N GLY A 99 -27.07 14.29 3.11
CA GLY A 99 -26.90 15.53 2.35
C GLY A 99 -26.93 15.26 0.86
#